data_AF-A0A4Q3ZFY0-F1
#
_entry.id   AF-A0A4Q3ZFY0-F1
#
_cell.length_a   1.000
_cell.length_b   1.000
_cell.length_c   1.000
_cell.angle_alpha   90.00
_cell.angle_beta   90.00
_cell.angle_gamma   90.00
#
_symmetry.space_group_name_H-M   'P 1'
#
loop_
_entity.id
_entity.type
_entity.pdbx_description
1 polymer ?
#
loop_
_entity_poly.entity_id
_entity_poly.type
_entity_poly.pdbx_seq_one_letter_code
_entity_poly.pdbx_strand_id
1 'polypeptide(L)'
;MKSSKLSSLALGVAAGLFVALAAAPIGAQETVAGPAADPTCYVPWTADTAFLQYPAKTGPFRIALANGYIANTWRIQMIQTAKAYAAQPDVAAKLKEFKVVSTGEDV
;
A
#
# COMPACT_ATOMS: atom_id res chain seq x y z
N MET A 1 5.71 13.16 54.34
CA MET A 1 6.76 13.19 53.30
C MET A 1 6.95 11.87 52.52
N LYS A 2 6.62 10.68 53.05
CA LYS A 2 6.75 9.39 52.32
C LYS A 2 5.69 9.16 51.22
N SER A 3 4.47 9.63 51.40
CA SER A 3 3.33 9.41 50.47
C SER A 3 3.48 10.17 49.13
N SER A 4 4.03 11.40 49.15
CA SER A 4 4.23 12.21 47.94
C SER A 4 5.24 11.57 46.97
N LYS A 5 6.30 10.92 47.47
CA LYS A 5 7.30 10.24 46.63
C LYS A 5 6.75 8.98 45.95
N LEU A 6 5.84 8.24 46.61
CA LEU A 6 5.16 7.09 45.99
C LEU A 6 4.20 7.53 44.88
N SER A 7 3.48 8.64 45.08
CA SER A 7 2.56 9.20 44.08
C SER A 7 3.31 9.72 42.85
N SER A 8 4.44 10.41 43.04
CA SER A 8 5.31 10.85 41.93
C SER A 8 5.93 9.69 41.16
N LEU A 9 6.27 8.58 41.82
CA LEU A 9 6.84 7.40 41.18
C LEU A 9 5.79 6.64 40.37
N ALA A 10 4.57 6.51 40.89
CA ALA A 10 3.45 5.90 40.17
C ALA A 10 3.05 6.71 38.92
N LEU A 11 3.09 8.05 39.01
CA LEU A 11 2.83 8.93 37.87
C LEU A 11 3.92 8.84 36.80
N GLY A 12 5.20 8.71 37.20
CA GLY A 12 6.33 8.55 36.29
C GLY A 12 6.32 7.22 35.54
N VAL A 13 5.94 6.12 36.21
CA VAL A 13 5.80 4.80 35.57
C VAL A 13 4.63 4.76 34.60
N ALA A 14 3.48 5.35 34.98
CA ALA A 14 2.32 5.46 34.09
C ALA A 14 2.62 6.31 32.84
N ALA A 15 3.32 7.44 33.00
CA ALA A 15 3.75 8.27 31.88
C ALA A 15 4.76 7.56 30.96
N GLY A 16 5.71 6.81 31.53
CA GLY A 16 6.69 6.02 30.77
C GLY A 16 6.05 4.90 29.95
N LEU A 17 5.04 4.22 30.50
CA LEU A 17 4.30 3.17 29.80
C LEU A 17 3.47 3.72 28.63
N PHE A 18 2.85 4.91 28.80
CA PHE A 18 2.10 5.58 27.74
C PHE A 18 2.97 6.02 26.56
N VAL A 19 4.21 6.48 26.82
CA VAL A 19 5.16 6.85 25.76
C VAL A 19 5.68 5.61 25.02
N ALA A 20 5.89 4.50 25.73
CA ALA A 20 6.32 3.25 25.11
C ALA A 20 5.25 2.62 24.19
N LEU A 21 3.96 2.73 24.51
CA LEU A 21 2.88 2.28 23.62
C LEU A 21 2.69 3.17 22.39
N ALA A 22 3.02 4.46 22.48
CA ALA A 22 2.91 5.40 21.35
C ALA A 22 4.06 5.27 20.32
N ALA A 23 5.16 4.60 20.69
CA ALA A 23 6.35 4.45 19.85
C ALA A 23 6.36 3.16 19.01
N ALA A 24 5.42 2.24 19.19
CA ALA A 24 5.29 1.09 18.32
C ALA A 24 4.76 1.58 16.96
N PRO A 25 5.47 1.35 15.84
CA PRO A 25 4.95 1.71 14.54
C PRO A 25 3.84 0.73 14.18
N ILE A 26 2.62 1.04 14.60
CA ILE A 26 1.40 0.33 14.20
C ILE A 26 1.22 0.61 12.71
N GLY A 27 1.79 -0.25 11.86
CA GLY A 27 1.70 -0.16 10.39
C GLY A 27 2.98 0.21 9.65
N ALA A 28 4.18 0.08 10.25
CA ALA A 28 5.40 0.03 9.44
C ALA A 28 5.52 -1.35 8.77
N GLN A 29 5.77 -1.34 7.46
CA GLN A 29 5.97 -2.55 6.67
C GLN A 29 7.29 -3.20 7.05
N GLU A 30 7.33 -4.53 7.07
CA GLU A 30 8.56 -5.27 7.35
C GLU A 30 9.62 -4.91 6.29
N THR A 31 10.75 -4.37 6.77
CA THR A 31 11.92 -4.16 5.92
C THR A 31 12.72 -5.45 5.88
N VAL A 32 12.98 -5.96 4.67
CA VAL A 32 13.73 -7.20 4.44
C VAL A 32 15.04 -6.90 3.71
N ALA A 33 15.99 -7.84 3.76
CA ALA A 33 17.28 -7.68 3.09
C ALA A 33 17.23 -7.77 1.55
N GLY A 34 16.05 -8.09 0.98
CA GLY A 34 15.89 -8.40 -0.44
C GLY A 34 16.27 -9.84 -0.77
N PRO A 35 16.43 -10.17 -2.07
CA PRO A 35 16.28 -9.28 -3.22
C PRO A 35 14.79 -8.99 -3.55
N ALA A 36 14.54 -8.17 -4.57
CA ALA A 36 13.19 -8.03 -5.13
C ALA A 36 12.68 -9.36 -5.72
N ALA A 37 11.36 -9.47 -5.92
CA ALA A 37 10.72 -10.66 -6.49
C ALA A 37 11.31 -11.08 -7.85
N ASP A 38 11.79 -10.13 -8.63
CA ASP A 38 12.64 -10.34 -9.80
C ASP A 38 13.85 -9.41 -9.70
N PRO A 39 15.03 -9.92 -9.30
CA PRO A 39 16.23 -9.10 -9.10
C PRO A 39 16.82 -8.55 -10.41
N THR A 40 16.44 -9.12 -11.56
CA THR A 40 16.94 -8.69 -12.88
C THR A 40 16.09 -7.56 -13.46
N CYS A 41 14.80 -7.53 -13.12
CA CYS A 41 13.84 -6.52 -13.57
C CYS A 41 13.71 -5.36 -12.57
N TYR A 42 13.68 -5.66 -11.27
CA TYR A 42 13.47 -4.69 -10.19
C TYR A 42 14.78 -4.42 -9.43
N VAL A 43 15.72 -3.81 -10.15
CA VAL A 43 17.04 -3.46 -9.61
C VAL A 43 16.89 -2.30 -8.62
N PRO A 44 17.50 -2.38 -7.41
CA PRO A 44 17.46 -1.28 -6.46
C PRO A 44 18.20 -0.05 -7.01
N TRP A 45 17.72 1.14 -6.65
CA TRP A 45 18.33 2.40 -7.09
C TRP A 45 19.77 2.56 -6.57
N THR A 46 20.00 2.13 -5.33
CA THR A 46 21.31 2.06 -4.66
C THR A 46 21.43 0.79 -3.82
N ALA A 47 22.64 0.45 -3.39
CA ALA A 47 22.88 -0.68 -2.49
C ALA A 47 22.07 -0.61 -1.17
N ASP A 48 21.77 0.60 -0.69
CA ASP A 48 21.05 0.84 0.56
C ASP A 48 19.53 0.98 0.38
N THR A 49 18.99 0.69 -0.81
CA THR A 49 17.54 0.75 -1.05
C THR A 49 16.82 -0.30 -0.21
N ALA A 50 15.92 0.13 0.67
CA ALA A 50 15.14 -0.77 1.52
C ALA A 50 14.13 -1.59 0.69
N PHE A 51 14.04 -2.89 0.97
CA PHE A 51 12.99 -3.75 0.44
C PHE A 51 11.87 -3.89 1.46
N LEU A 52 10.63 -3.73 1.00
CA LEU A 52 9.45 -3.87 1.85
C LEU A 52 8.72 -5.17 1.50
N GLN A 53 8.44 -5.99 2.50
CA GLN A 53 7.65 -7.20 2.34
C GLN A 53 6.19 -6.95 2.70
N TYR A 54 5.29 -7.43 1.84
CA TYR A 54 3.86 -7.41 2.09
C TYR A 54 3.33 -8.85 2.12
N PRO A 55 2.32 -9.14 2.94
CA PRO A 55 1.56 -10.39 2.81
C PRO A 55 0.99 -10.52 1.41
N ALA A 56 1.05 -11.73 0.85
CA ALA A 56 0.50 -12.01 -0.47
C ALA A 56 -1.01 -11.75 -0.48
N LYS A 57 -1.48 -10.96 -1.46
CA LYS A 57 -2.91 -10.78 -1.71
C LYS A 57 -3.40 -11.94 -2.56
N THR A 58 -4.42 -12.65 -2.08
CA THR A 58 -5.11 -13.67 -2.86
C THR A 58 -6.30 -13.06 -3.59
N GLY A 59 -6.52 -13.47 -4.83
CA GLY A 59 -7.67 -13.02 -5.61
C GLY A 59 -9.01 -13.59 -5.09
N PRO A 60 -10.14 -13.17 -5.68
CA PRO A 60 -10.23 -12.25 -6.81
C PRO A 60 -9.97 -10.78 -6.40
N PHE A 61 -9.25 -10.04 -7.23
CA PHE A 61 -8.69 -8.72 -6.92
C PHE A 61 -9.65 -7.57 -7.22
N ARG A 62 -9.54 -6.47 -6.46
CA ARG A 62 -10.18 -5.19 -6.80
C ARG A 62 -9.13 -4.28 -7.41
N ILE A 63 -9.30 -3.94 -8.68
CA ILE A 63 -8.34 -3.15 -9.45
C ILE A 63 -9.00 -1.85 -9.91
N ALA A 64 -8.29 -0.73 -9.75
CA ALA A 64 -8.73 0.57 -10.22
C ALA A 64 -7.72 1.16 -11.21
N LEU A 65 -8.21 1.67 -12.33
CA LEU A 65 -7.44 2.48 -13.28
C LEU A 65 -7.84 3.94 -13.08
N ALA A 66 -6.91 4.75 -12.56
CA ALA A 66 -7.11 6.19 -12.37
C ALA A 66 -6.55 6.98 -13.55
N ASN A 67 -7.40 7.76 -14.22
CA ASN A 67 -7.00 8.68 -15.28
C ASN A 67 -7.39 10.12 -14.88
N GLY A 68 -6.37 10.95 -14.63
CA GLY A 68 -6.56 12.34 -14.19
C GLY A 68 -6.63 13.38 -15.31
N TYR A 69 -6.58 12.96 -16.58
CA TYR A 69 -6.42 13.88 -17.72
C TYR A 69 -7.36 13.56 -18.87
N ILE A 70 -7.92 14.62 -19.49
CA ILE A 70 -8.85 14.58 -20.63
C ILE A 70 -8.14 15.24 -21.83
N ALA A 71 -8.52 14.88 -23.06
CA ALA A 71 -8.04 15.42 -24.36
C ALA A 71 -6.84 14.70 -25.03
N ASN A 72 -6.60 13.41 -24.75
CA ASN A 72 -5.69 12.58 -25.54
C ASN A 72 -6.37 11.28 -25.97
N THR A 73 -6.56 11.10 -27.28
CA THR A 73 -7.22 9.92 -27.87
C THR A 73 -6.52 8.61 -27.52
N TRP A 74 -5.20 8.62 -27.32
CA TRP A 74 -4.46 7.44 -26.88
C TRP A 74 -4.87 7.00 -25.47
N ARG A 75 -5.20 7.93 -24.57
CA ARG A 75 -5.69 7.58 -23.22
C ARG A 75 -7.07 6.95 -23.26
N ILE A 76 -7.94 7.44 -24.15
CA ILE A 76 -9.27 6.84 -24.40
C ILE A 76 -9.10 5.39 -24.87
N GLN A 77 -8.23 5.17 -25.86
CA GLN A 77 -7.90 3.83 -26.35
C GLN A 77 -7.35 2.94 -25.24
N MET A 78 -6.42 3.43 -24.41
CA MET A 78 -5.91 2.70 -23.24
C MET A 78 -7.03 2.25 -22.28
N ILE A 79 -7.97 3.14 -21.96
CA ILE A 79 -9.11 2.82 -21.08
C ILE A 79 -10.00 1.75 -21.71
N GLN A 80 -10.28 1.86 -23.01
CA GLN A 80 -11.11 0.88 -23.73
C GLN A 80 -10.42 -0.47 -23.83
N THR A 81 -9.12 -0.50 -24.15
CA THR A 81 -8.31 -1.72 -24.14
C THR A 81 -8.29 -2.36 -22.75
N ALA A 82 -8.14 -1.57 -21.67
CA ALA A 82 -8.15 -2.09 -20.32
C ALA A 82 -9.52 -2.70 -19.95
N LYS A 83 -10.64 -2.05 -20.32
CA LYS A 83 -12.00 -2.59 -20.15
C LYS A 83 -12.17 -3.91 -20.92
N ALA A 84 -11.74 -3.96 -22.18
CA ALA A 84 -11.83 -5.16 -23.00
C ALA A 84 -10.99 -6.32 -22.44
N TYR A 85 -9.76 -6.05 -21.98
CA TYR A 85 -8.90 -7.05 -21.35
C TYR A 85 -9.51 -7.57 -20.04
N ALA A 86 -10.02 -6.68 -19.17
CA ALA A 86 -10.65 -7.06 -17.92
C ALA A 86 -11.92 -7.92 -18.11
N ALA A 87 -12.57 -7.84 -19.27
CA ALA A 87 -13.74 -8.62 -19.63
C ALA A 87 -13.40 -10.02 -20.20
N GLN A 88 -12.14 -10.32 -20.51
CA GLN A 88 -11.75 -11.67 -20.97
C GLN A 88 -12.01 -12.69 -19.85
N PRO A 89 -12.57 -13.89 -20.14
CA PRO A 89 -13.06 -14.80 -19.10
C PRO A 89 -12.01 -15.19 -18.04
N ASP A 90 -10.77 -15.43 -18.46
CA ASP A 90 -9.66 -15.82 -17.59
C ASP A 90 -9.15 -14.66 -16.71
N VAL A 91 -9.30 -13.43 -17.17
CA VAL A 91 -8.97 -12.21 -16.43
C VAL A 91 -10.12 -11.85 -15.48
N ALA A 92 -11.36 -11.88 -15.97
CA ALA A 92 -12.57 -11.62 -15.19
C ALA A 92 -12.69 -12.57 -13.99
N ALA A 93 -12.33 -13.85 -14.17
CA ALA A 93 -12.28 -14.82 -13.07
C ALA A 93 -11.31 -14.43 -11.94
N LYS A 94 -10.30 -13.60 -12.22
CA LYS A 94 -9.33 -13.08 -11.24
C LYS A 94 -9.77 -11.76 -10.62
N LEU A 95 -10.87 -11.14 -11.07
CA LEU A 95 -11.30 -9.81 -10.66
C LEU A 95 -12.60 -9.87 -9.87
N LYS A 96 -12.57 -9.34 -8.65
CA LYS A 96 -13.78 -9.05 -7.87
C LYS A 96 -14.44 -7.78 -8.37
N GLU A 97 -13.62 -6.82 -8.79
CA GLU A 97 -14.07 -5.53 -9.31
C GLU A 97 -12.96 -4.95 -10.21
N PHE A 98 -13.34 -4.41 -11.35
CA PHE A 98 -12.51 -3.51 -12.15
C PHE A 98 -13.22 -2.17 -12.28
N LYS A 99 -12.57 -1.10 -11.85
CA LYS A 99 -13.15 0.26 -11.86
C LYS A 99 -12.24 1.23 -12.60
N VAL A 100 -12.79 1.94 -13.57
CA VAL A 100 -12.13 3.10 -14.17
C VAL A 100 -12.61 4.35 -13.44
N VAL A 101 -11.66 5.14 -12.95
CA VAL A 101 -11.91 6.45 -12.34
C VAL A 101 -11.25 7.47 -13.26
N SER A 102 -12.04 8.09 -14.13
CA SER A 102 -11.58 9.07 -15.11
C SER A 102 -12.24 10.42 -14.89
N THR A 103 -11.52 11.48 -15.25
CA THR A 103 -12.05 12.84 -15.20
C THR A 103 -13.01 13.16 -16.37
N GLY A 104 -13.04 12.38 -17.45
CA GLY A 104 -14.05 12.49 -18.52
C GLY A 104 -13.58 12.04 -19.92
N GLU A 105 -14.52 12.02 -20.87
CA GLU A 105 -14.36 11.63 -22.29
C GLU A 105 -13.77 10.23 -22.52
N ASP A 106 -14.29 9.22 -21.82
CA ASP A 106 -13.82 7.83 -21.93
C ASP A 106 -14.45 7.04 -23.09
N VAL A 107 -15.22 7.68 -23.97
CA VAL A 107 -16.06 7.03 -25.01
C VAL A 107 -15.46 7.08 -26.39
#